data_AF-A0A7W8ZBM9-F1
#
_entry.id   AF-A0A7W8ZBM9-F1
#
_cell.length_a   1.000
_cell.length_b   1.000
_cell.length_c   1.000
_cell.angle_alpha   90.00
_cell.angle_beta   90.00
_cell.angle_gamma   90.00
#
_symmetry.space_group_name_H-M   'P 1'
#
loop_
_entity.id
_entity.type
_entity.pdbx_description
1 polymer ?
#
loop_
_entity_poly.entity_id
_entity_poly.type
_entity_poly.pdbx_seq_one_letter_code
_entity_poly.pdbx_strand_id
1 'polypeptide(L)'
;MTAAGEPSGAEYRDVIGRFASGVTIITARHDGIDYGMTASAVCSLSLDPPMVVVCVNRDATTGVAIAAGGTFAVNVMSSDQGWLAHRFATPLPDRFAGVGVRRAAPEADPLFEDCLAYLECEVEEEVAGGTHRVFLGRVLRAAAAELEPLTYFRGRFGRFELEQHAQAYRDLYRMVVERALPLHEPLAPAALAERLGIPVSAAFHALVRLTADGLVHRDPERGFLQVVFKAEQAIEGYEVKRILDMAVVDLTVGAVPGEGLRRLEELCDRANELVDDEHGVLDVAAYRERALRFQEAMIGLTGNATLVATFRTLRIPELISLPHQIGPATAPRIAANRRRIVDGYLAGDPALVRAALLDQYELCKSLTVAYIGRSGGEL
;
A
#
# COMPACT_ATOMS: atom_id res chain seq x y z
N MET A 1 -10.10 24.72 -13.96
CA MET A 1 -10.09 24.99 -12.50
C MET A 1 -10.29 26.49 -12.32
N THR A 2 -11.47 26.91 -11.89
CA THR A 2 -11.72 28.33 -11.57
C THR A 2 -12.28 28.38 -10.15
N ALA A 3 -11.43 28.77 -9.20
CA ALA A 3 -11.87 29.18 -7.88
C ALA A 3 -12.16 30.68 -7.91
N ALA A 4 -13.25 31.11 -7.27
CA ALA A 4 -13.58 32.52 -7.10
C ALA A 4 -13.45 32.88 -5.61
N GLY A 5 -12.58 33.83 -5.28
CA GLY A 5 -12.38 34.33 -3.91
C GLY A 5 -11.34 33.59 -3.07
N GLU A 6 -11.18 34.02 -1.82
CA GLU A 6 -10.29 33.41 -0.82
C GLU A 6 -10.89 32.05 -0.35
N PRO A 7 -10.09 30.96 -0.30
CA PRO A 7 -10.61 29.65 0.07
C PRO A 7 -10.98 29.59 1.56
N SER A 8 -12.05 28.90 1.89
CA SER A 8 -12.31 28.50 3.28
C SER A 8 -11.17 27.60 3.80
N GLY A 9 -11.02 27.52 5.12
CA GLY A 9 -9.97 26.66 5.71
C GLY A 9 -10.12 25.17 5.36
N ALA A 10 -11.35 24.69 5.11
CA ALA A 10 -11.59 23.32 4.66
C ALA A 10 -11.15 23.11 3.20
N GLU A 11 -11.48 24.06 2.32
CA GLU A 11 -11.05 24.04 0.91
C GLU A 11 -9.53 24.14 0.80
N TYR A 12 -8.91 25.05 1.54
CA TYR A 12 -7.45 25.18 1.57
C TYR A 12 -6.79 23.88 2.05
N ARG A 13 -7.30 23.24 3.13
CA ARG A 13 -6.78 21.95 3.61
C ARG A 13 -6.91 20.83 2.57
N ASP A 14 -8.03 20.75 1.86
CA ASP A 14 -8.19 19.75 0.80
C ASP A 14 -7.21 20.01 -0.36
N VAL A 15 -7.09 21.26 -0.81
CA VAL A 15 -6.19 21.64 -1.91
C VAL A 15 -4.73 21.44 -1.53
N ILE A 16 -4.28 21.99 -0.40
CA ILE A 16 -2.88 21.88 0.03
C ILE A 16 -2.49 20.44 0.35
N GLY A 17 -3.44 19.61 0.81
CA GLY A 17 -3.22 18.18 1.04
C GLY A 17 -2.92 17.37 -0.22
N ARG A 18 -3.09 17.94 -1.43
CA ARG A 18 -2.66 17.30 -2.70
C ARG A 18 -1.18 17.54 -3.00
N PHE A 19 -0.52 18.46 -2.29
CA PHE A 19 0.92 18.60 -2.37
C PHE A 19 1.57 17.53 -1.50
N ALA A 20 1.96 16.42 -2.12
CA ALA A 20 2.60 15.31 -1.42
C ALA A 20 3.93 15.76 -0.79
N SER A 21 4.22 15.26 0.40
CA SER A 21 5.47 15.57 1.11
C SER A 21 6.07 14.31 1.73
N GLY A 22 7.35 14.40 2.11
CA GLY A 22 7.90 13.54 3.14
C GLY A 22 7.29 13.86 4.51
N VAL A 23 7.55 13.01 5.49
CA VAL A 23 7.16 13.23 6.89
C VAL A 23 8.41 13.50 7.72
N THR A 24 8.37 14.53 8.56
CA THR A 24 9.46 14.84 9.48
C THR A 24 8.96 14.93 10.92
N ILE A 25 9.87 14.73 11.87
CA ILE A 25 9.68 15.09 13.27
C ILE A 25 10.75 16.11 13.63
N ILE A 26 10.28 17.29 14.05
CA ILE A 26 11.13 18.36 14.55
C ILE A 26 11.32 18.14 16.04
N THR A 27 12.57 18.16 16.49
CA THR A 27 12.92 17.96 17.89
C THR A 27 13.74 19.14 18.39
N ALA A 28 13.58 19.45 19.68
CA ALA A 28 14.35 20.47 20.36
C ALA A 28 14.58 20.04 21.81
N ARG A 29 15.71 20.43 22.41
CA ARG A 29 15.96 20.31 23.84
C ARG A 29 16.07 21.69 24.47
N HIS A 30 15.35 21.91 25.55
CA HIS A 30 15.43 23.15 26.32
C HIS A 30 15.23 22.86 27.80
N ASP A 31 16.09 23.42 28.66
CA ASP A 31 16.08 23.23 30.12
C ASP A 31 16.01 21.75 30.54
N GLY A 32 16.73 20.90 29.83
CA GLY A 32 16.80 19.47 30.11
C GLY A 32 15.57 18.66 29.65
N ILE A 33 14.59 19.30 29.03
CA ILE A 33 13.34 18.69 28.55
C ILE A 33 13.39 18.55 27.03
N ASP A 34 12.94 17.40 26.54
CA ASP A 34 12.83 17.15 25.10
C ASP A 34 11.43 17.49 24.60
N TYR A 35 11.42 18.19 23.48
CA TYR A 35 10.23 18.58 22.75
C TYR A 35 10.28 17.97 21.36
N GLY A 36 9.12 17.59 20.85
CA GLY A 36 9.04 17.09 19.49
C GLY A 36 7.65 17.16 18.90
N MET A 37 7.59 17.40 17.60
CA MET A 37 6.34 17.41 16.85
C MET A 37 6.54 16.90 15.43
N THR A 38 5.54 16.20 14.92
CA THR A 38 5.48 15.85 13.50
C THR A 38 5.16 17.09 12.69
N ALA A 39 5.92 17.32 11.62
CA ALA A 39 5.73 18.41 10.69
C ALA A 39 5.90 17.93 9.25
N SER A 40 5.05 18.43 8.36
CA SER A 40 5.21 18.29 6.91
C SER A 40 5.63 19.62 6.24
N ALA A 41 5.53 20.74 6.96
CA ALA A 41 5.91 22.06 6.48
C ALA A 41 7.41 22.30 6.71
N VAL A 42 8.22 21.51 6.00
CA VAL A 42 9.69 21.59 5.97
C VAL A 42 10.15 21.62 4.52
N CYS A 43 11.07 22.52 4.20
CA CYS A 43 11.71 22.56 2.87
C CYS A 43 13.17 23.00 2.97
N SER A 44 13.96 22.64 1.95
CA SER A 44 15.27 23.23 1.75
C SER A 44 15.14 24.71 1.36
N LEU A 45 16.08 25.54 1.83
CA LEU A 45 16.08 26.98 1.57
C LEU A 45 17.30 27.43 0.76
N SER A 46 18.50 27.03 1.18
CA SER A 46 19.76 27.45 0.56
C SER A 46 20.77 26.30 0.57
N LEU A 47 21.68 26.31 -0.40
CA LEU A 47 22.85 25.42 -0.45
C LEU A 47 24.10 26.06 0.16
N ASP A 48 24.24 27.39 0.08
CA ASP A 48 25.39 28.13 0.61
C ASP A 48 24.95 29.45 1.29
N PRO A 49 24.95 29.54 2.63
CA PRO A 49 25.15 28.42 3.55
C PRO A 49 23.99 27.40 3.44
N PRO A 50 24.19 26.13 3.83
CA PRO A 50 23.12 25.13 3.80
C PRO A 50 22.03 25.50 4.81
N MET A 51 20.79 25.66 4.34
CA MET A 51 19.68 26.11 5.16
C MET A 51 18.38 25.35 4.88
N VAL A 52 17.53 25.27 5.90
CA VAL A 52 16.17 24.73 5.84
C VAL A 52 15.17 25.69 6.46
N VAL A 53 13.90 25.55 6.07
CA VAL A 53 12.76 26.22 6.70
C VAL A 53 11.90 25.20 7.40
N VAL A 54 11.46 25.54 8.62
CA VAL A 54 10.47 24.78 9.37
C VAL A 54 9.35 25.71 9.83
N CYS A 55 8.10 25.38 9.49
CA CYS A 55 6.93 26.12 9.95
C CYS A 55 6.24 25.37 11.09
N VAL A 56 6.16 26.00 12.26
CA VAL A 56 5.59 25.43 13.48
C VAL A 56 4.41 26.26 13.93
N ASN A 57 3.30 25.63 14.32
CA ASN A 57 2.18 26.36 14.90
C ASN A 57 2.67 27.13 16.13
N ARG A 58 2.33 28.41 16.26
CA ARG A 58 2.80 29.29 17.34
C ARG A 58 2.46 28.75 18.75
N ASP A 59 1.41 27.95 18.87
CA ASP A 59 0.94 27.37 20.14
C ASP A 59 1.64 26.03 20.46
N ALA A 60 2.46 25.50 19.55
CA ALA A 60 3.19 24.27 19.79
C ALA A 60 4.36 24.49 20.75
N THR A 61 4.42 23.69 21.82
CA THR A 61 5.49 23.74 22.83
C THR A 61 6.88 23.53 22.21
N THR A 62 6.98 22.70 21.17
CA THR A 62 8.23 22.53 20.41
C THR A 62 8.70 23.84 19.80
N GLY A 63 7.81 24.64 19.20
CA GLY A 63 8.19 25.94 18.64
C GLY A 63 8.66 26.93 19.70
N VAL A 64 8.08 26.87 20.91
CA VAL A 64 8.54 27.67 22.06
C VAL A 64 9.96 27.27 22.48
N ALA A 65 10.21 25.96 22.58
CA ALA A 65 11.52 25.42 22.94
C ALA A 65 12.61 25.77 21.90
N ILE A 66 12.29 25.70 20.60
CA ILE A 66 13.23 26.09 19.52
C ILE A 66 13.65 27.54 19.67
N ALA A 67 12.70 28.44 19.88
CA ALA A 67 13.01 29.87 20.01
C ALA A 67 13.80 30.21 21.29
N ALA A 68 13.58 29.46 22.38
CA ALA A 68 14.30 29.65 23.62
C ALA A 68 15.71 29.01 23.60
N GLY A 69 15.85 27.86 22.95
CA GLY A 69 17.12 27.12 22.85
C GLY A 69 18.02 27.56 21.69
N GLY A 70 17.45 28.13 20.62
CA GLY A 70 18.19 28.55 19.43
C GLY A 70 18.65 27.42 18.50
N THR A 71 18.32 26.16 18.82
CA THR A 71 18.65 25.00 18.00
C THR A 71 17.44 24.08 17.83
N PHE A 72 17.50 23.25 16.79
CA PHE A 72 16.56 22.18 16.56
C PHE A 72 17.15 21.10 15.67
N ALA A 73 16.55 19.91 15.67
CA ALA A 73 16.82 18.91 14.66
C ALA A 73 15.59 18.58 13.81
N VAL A 74 15.83 18.31 12.53
CA VAL A 74 14.86 17.79 11.58
C VAL A 74 15.15 16.31 11.39
N ASN A 75 14.25 15.43 11.82
CA ASN A 75 14.34 14.00 11.57
C ASN A 75 13.40 13.66 10.40
N VAL A 76 13.92 13.14 9.29
CA VAL A 76 13.15 12.70 8.13
C VAL A 76 12.78 11.23 8.31
N MET A 77 11.48 10.91 8.27
CA MET A 77 10.98 9.60 8.67
C MET A 77 11.09 8.56 7.55
N SER A 78 11.53 7.36 7.92
CA SER A 78 11.48 6.19 7.03
C SER A 78 10.07 5.56 7.01
N SER A 79 9.78 4.77 5.99
CA SER A 79 8.45 4.22 5.71
C SER A 79 7.90 3.30 6.81
N ASP A 80 8.76 2.79 7.70
CA ASP A 80 8.40 1.95 8.85
C ASP A 80 8.12 2.76 10.13
N GLN A 81 8.40 4.07 10.12
CA GLN A 81 8.25 4.97 11.27
C GLN A 81 6.91 5.72 11.30
N GLY A 82 5.90 5.24 10.57
CA GLY A 82 4.55 5.83 10.58
C GLY A 82 3.92 5.92 11.98
N TRP A 83 4.22 4.93 12.84
CA TRP A 83 3.77 4.93 14.24
C TRP A 83 4.40 6.08 15.05
N LEU A 84 5.67 6.38 14.80
CA LEU A 84 6.40 7.44 15.48
C LEU A 84 5.89 8.81 15.02
N ALA A 85 5.72 8.99 13.71
CA ALA A 85 5.10 10.19 13.15
C ALA A 85 3.68 10.42 13.69
N HIS A 86 2.87 9.36 13.85
CA HIS A 86 1.54 9.48 14.46
C HIS A 86 1.63 9.90 15.94
N ARG A 87 2.53 9.27 16.70
CA ARG A 87 2.77 9.60 18.12
C ARG A 87 3.14 11.07 18.29
N PHE A 88 4.07 11.56 17.49
CA PHE A 88 4.54 12.95 17.55
C PHE A 88 3.57 13.95 16.87
N ALA A 89 2.50 13.50 16.23
CA ALA A 89 1.37 14.34 15.82
C ALA A 89 0.26 14.41 16.87
N THR A 90 0.24 13.47 17.83
CA THR A 90 -0.84 13.32 18.82
C THR A 90 -0.53 14.08 20.12
N PRO A 91 -1.49 14.80 20.73
CA PRO A 91 -1.32 15.37 22.06
C PRO A 91 -1.14 14.27 23.11
N LEU A 92 0.10 14.04 23.57
CA LEU A 92 0.45 13.09 24.62
C LEU A 92 1.28 13.77 25.70
N PRO A 93 1.13 13.38 26.99
CA PRO A 93 1.93 13.93 28.09
C PRO A 93 3.44 13.72 27.91
N ASP A 94 3.85 12.52 27.48
CA ASP A 94 5.24 12.19 27.19
C ASP A 94 5.36 11.48 25.83
N ARG A 95 5.81 12.22 24.82
CA ARG A 95 6.00 11.70 23.46
C ARG A 95 7.28 10.89 23.32
N PHE A 96 8.24 11.00 24.23
CA PHE A 96 9.53 10.31 24.17
C PHE A 96 9.59 9.02 24.99
N ALA A 97 8.63 8.78 25.90
CA ALA A 97 8.55 7.54 26.67
C ALA A 97 8.62 6.27 25.78
N GLY A 98 9.69 5.49 25.97
CA GLY A 98 9.93 4.23 25.25
C GLY A 98 10.46 4.39 23.83
N VAL A 99 10.88 5.59 23.43
CA VAL A 99 11.42 5.87 22.09
C VAL A 99 12.95 5.95 22.15
N GLY A 100 13.62 5.16 21.31
CA GLY A 100 15.08 5.22 21.13
C GLY A 100 15.50 6.53 20.46
N VAL A 101 16.38 7.28 21.12
CA VAL A 101 16.98 8.50 20.56
C VAL A 101 18.49 8.49 20.79
N ARG A 102 19.22 9.04 19.81
CA ARG A 102 20.65 9.32 19.90
C ARG A 102 20.88 10.83 19.92
N ARG A 103 22.05 11.25 20.41
CA ARG A 103 22.48 12.65 20.47
C ARG A 103 23.98 12.74 20.27
N ALA A 104 24.45 13.86 19.72
CA ALA A 104 25.88 14.15 19.61
C ALA A 104 26.51 14.49 20.98
N ALA A 105 25.71 15.05 21.89
CA ALA A 105 26.09 15.40 23.27
C ALA A 105 24.84 15.36 24.16
N PRO A 106 24.97 15.30 25.51
CA PRO A 106 23.81 15.26 26.41
C PRO A 106 22.79 16.39 26.20
N GLU A 107 23.26 17.59 25.84
CA GLU A 107 22.39 18.76 25.60
C GLU A 107 21.96 18.94 24.14
N ALA A 108 22.39 18.07 23.22
CA ALA A 108 21.99 18.17 21.83
C ALA A 108 20.53 17.74 21.62
N ASP A 109 19.94 18.24 20.54
CA ASP A 109 18.57 17.90 20.16
C ASP A 109 18.42 16.39 19.89
N PRO A 110 17.30 15.76 20.28
CA PRO A 110 17.08 14.33 20.05
C PRO A 110 17.09 13.98 18.56
N LEU A 111 17.78 12.91 18.20
CA LEU A 111 17.73 12.31 16.87
C LEU A 111 17.17 10.89 16.96
N PHE A 112 16.22 10.53 16.11
CA PHE A 112 15.67 9.18 16.12
C PHE A 112 16.62 8.18 15.46
N GLU A 113 16.63 6.95 15.98
CA GLU A 113 17.24 5.80 15.31
C GLU A 113 16.41 5.44 14.06
N ASP A 114 17.06 4.85 13.05
CA ASP A 114 16.42 4.38 11.81
C ASP A 114 15.59 5.42 11.04
N CYS A 115 15.86 6.71 11.28
CA CYS A 115 15.33 7.78 10.45
C CYS A 115 16.03 7.79 9.09
N LEU A 116 15.30 8.16 8.04
CA LEU A 116 15.81 8.24 6.68
C LEU A 116 16.98 9.23 6.58
N ALA A 117 16.84 10.37 7.25
CA ALA A 117 17.88 11.39 7.34
C ALA A 117 17.65 12.26 8.56
N TYR A 118 18.67 13.00 8.97
CA TYR A 118 18.53 14.05 9.96
C TYR A 118 19.39 15.26 9.65
N LEU A 119 18.95 16.41 10.15
CA LEU A 119 19.65 17.69 10.09
C LEU A 119 19.71 18.26 11.52
N GLU A 120 20.89 18.64 11.99
CA GLU A 120 21.06 19.44 13.21
C GLU A 120 21.22 20.91 12.79
N CYS A 121 20.38 21.79 13.34
CA CYS A 121 20.22 23.16 12.89
C CYS A 121 20.36 24.17 14.03
N GLU A 122 20.92 25.33 13.69
CA GLU A 122 20.87 26.54 14.50
C GLU A 122 19.87 27.52 13.87
N VAL A 123 19.10 28.22 14.70
CA VAL A 123 18.14 29.24 14.24
C VAL A 123 18.91 30.48 13.80
N GLU A 124 18.85 30.77 12.50
CA GLU A 124 19.40 32.02 11.93
C GLU A 124 18.38 33.15 12.07
N GLU A 125 17.10 32.87 11.78
CA GLU A 125 16.02 33.84 11.85
C GLU A 125 14.69 33.18 12.21
N GLU A 126 13.84 33.91 12.94
CA GLU A 126 12.46 33.56 13.19
C GLU A 126 11.53 34.64 12.64
N VAL A 127 10.56 34.24 11.81
CA VAL A 127 9.58 35.14 11.20
C VAL A 127 8.16 34.71 11.52
N ALA A 128 7.24 35.66 11.68
CA ALA A 128 5.81 35.38 11.84
C ALA A 128 5.17 35.01 10.49
N GLY A 129 4.46 33.89 10.44
CA GLY A 129 3.75 33.38 9.26
C GLY A 129 2.31 33.00 9.55
N GLY A 130 1.40 33.97 9.58
CA GLY A 130 0.01 33.71 9.97
C GLY A 130 -0.03 33.06 11.35
N THR A 131 -0.73 31.92 11.51
CA THR A 131 -0.78 31.16 12.79
C THR A 131 0.52 30.43 13.16
N HIS A 132 1.56 30.51 12.34
CA HIS A 132 2.81 29.78 12.53
C HIS A 132 4.00 30.71 12.81
N ARG A 133 5.01 30.16 13.45
CA ARG A 133 6.39 30.66 13.50
C ARG A 133 7.17 29.96 12.39
N VAL A 134 7.96 30.72 11.65
CA VAL A 134 8.79 30.22 10.54
C VAL A 134 10.24 30.34 10.98
N PHE A 135 10.91 29.22 11.18
CA PHE A 135 12.32 29.17 11.56
C PHE A 135 13.16 28.93 10.31
N LEU A 136 14.10 29.84 10.05
CA LEU A 136 15.18 29.65 9.09
C LEU A 136 16.36 29.04 9.84
N GLY A 137 16.64 27.78 9.57
CA GLY A 137 17.70 27.04 10.24
C GLY A 137 18.93 26.88 9.37
N ARG A 138 20.10 27.29 9.87
CA ARG A 138 21.40 26.94 9.29
C ARG A 138 21.74 25.50 9.67
N VAL A 139 22.00 24.66 8.67
CA VAL A 139 22.35 23.25 8.89
C VAL A 139 23.82 23.15 9.30
N LEU A 140 24.06 22.63 10.51
CA LEU A 140 25.41 22.44 11.06
C LEU A 140 25.93 21.03 10.77
N ARG A 141 25.05 20.03 10.83
CA ARG A 141 25.36 18.62 10.56
C ARG A 141 24.19 17.94 9.90
N ALA A 142 24.47 16.95 9.06
CA ALA A 142 23.46 16.15 8.39
C ALA A 142 24.00 14.72 8.17
N ALA A 143 23.11 13.74 8.20
CA ALA A 143 23.38 12.43 7.62
C ALA A 143 22.11 11.79 7.07
N ALA A 144 22.29 10.78 6.23
CA ALA A 144 21.21 10.02 5.62
C ALA A 144 21.52 8.52 5.69
N ALA A 145 20.47 7.71 5.61
CA ALA A 145 20.51 6.26 5.50
C ALA A 145 19.82 5.82 4.21
N GLU A 146 20.22 4.66 3.69
CA GLU A 146 19.58 4.02 2.53
C GLU A 146 18.29 3.31 2.99
N LEU A 147 17.23 4.09 3.19
CA LEU A 147 15.89 3.64 3.59
C LEU A 147 14.82 4.20 2.64
N GLU A 148 13.61 3.67 2.70
CA GLU A 148 12.47 4.19 1.95
C GLU A 148 11.75 5.31 2.73
N PRO A 149 11.31 6.41 2.10
CA PRO A 149 10.68 7.53 2.80
C PRO A 149 9.22 7.24 3.20
N LEU A 150 8.83 7.74 4.36
CA LEU A 150 7.42 7.88 4.72
C LEU A 150 6.83 9.07 3.96
N THR A 151 5.75 8.85 3.20
CA THR A 151 5.06 9.91 2.46
C THR A 151 3.76 10.31 3.14
N TYR A 152 3.33 11.55 2.90
CA TYR A 152 2.04 12.06 3.33
C TYR A 152 1.29 12.66 2.14
N PHE A 153 0.05 12.21 1.96
CA PHE A 153 -0.83 12.69 0.88
C PHE A 153 -2.28 12.64 1.33
N ARG A 154 -2.99 13.76 1.18
CA ARG A 154 -4.43 13.92 1.51
C ARG A 154 -4.82 13.37 2.89
N GLY A 155 -4.03 13.67 3.91
CA GLY A 155 -4.34 13.26 5.28
C GLY A 155 -3.86 11.86 5.67
N ARG A 156 -3.17 11.14 4.78
CA ARG A 156 -2.82 9.73 4.97
C ARG A 156 -1.32 9.50 4.81
N PHE A 157 -0.78 8.60 5.62
CA PHE A 157 0.56 8.06 5.38
C PHE A 157 0.55 7.10 4.19
N GLY A 158 1.64 7.13 3.44
CA GLY A 158 1.87 6.25 2.30
C GLY A 158 3.34 5.86 2.20
N ARG A 159 3.66 5.21 1.08
CA ARG A 159 5.03 4.90 0.68
C ARG A 159 5.33 5.63 -0.62
N PHE A 160 6.60 6.03 -0.79
CA PHE A 160 7.08 6.43 -2.11
C PHE A 160 7.45 5.14 -2.85
N GLU A 161 7.05 5.04 -4.11
CA GLU A 161 7.45 3.94 -4.97
C GLU A 161 8.04 4.54 -6.23
N LEU A 162 9.30 4.20 -6.51
CA LEU A 162 9.93 4.54 -7.79
C LEU A 162 9.28 3.69 -8.89
N GLU A 163 8.95 4.30 -10.03
CA GLU A 163 8.26 3.62 -11.15
C GLU A 163 9.00 2.34 -11.61
N GLN A 164 10.34 2.37 -11.58
CA GLN A 164 11.17 1.20 -11.87
C GLN A 164 10.93 0.02 -10.89
N HIS A 165 10.65 0.28 -9.61
CA HIS A 165 10.33 -0.74 -8.62
C HIS A 165 8.92 -1.29 -8.85
N ALA A 166 7.96 -0.42 -9.19
CA ALA A 166 6.60 -0.83 -9.55
C ALA A 166 6.61 -1.71 -10.81
N GLN A 167 7.42 -1.37 -11.81
CA GLN A 167 7.56 -2.16 -13.03
C GLN A 167 8.25 -3.51 -12.76
N ALA A 168 9.36 -3.52 -12.00
CA ALA A 168 10.03 -4.74 -11.58
C ALA A 168 9.09 -5.71 -10.83
N TYR A 169 8.26 -5.18 -9.93
CA TYR A 169 7.22 -5.95 -9.28
C TYR A 169 6.21 -6.51 -10.28
N ARG A 170 5.68 -5.69 -11.21
CA ARG A 170 4.74 -6.15 -12.24
C ARG A 170 5.33 -7.29 -13.08
N ASP A 171 6.60 -7.16 -13.47
CA ASP A 171 7.28 -8.17 -14.28
C ASP A 171 7.53 -9.46 -13.49
N LEU A 172 8.03 -9.40 -12.26
CA LEU A 172 8.21 -10.59 -11.42
C LEU A 172 6.88 -11.25 -11.05
N TYR A 173 5.86 -10.46 -10.72
CA TYR A 173 4.51 -10.96 -10.48
C TYR A 173 3.97 -11.71 -11.70
N ARG A 174 4.14 -11.16 -12.91
CA ARG A 174 3.79 -11.84 -14.16
C ARG A 174 4.53 -13.16 -14.30
N MET A 175 5.83 -13.18 -14.03
CA MET A 175 6.64 -14.40 -14.12
C MET A 175 6.22 -15.48 -13.11
N VAL A 176 5.85 -15.11 -11.88
CA VAL A 176 5.27 -16.05 -10.89
C VAL A 176 4.01 -16.69 -11.46
N VAL A 177 3.09 -15.85 -11.93
CA VAL A 177 1.80 -16.26 -12.48
C VAL A 177 1.93 -17.12 -13.73
N GLU A 178 2.90 -16.83 -14.60
CA GLU A 178 3.18 -17.58 -15.82
C GLU A 178 4.06 -18.82 -15.58
N ARG A 179 4.41 -19.11 -14.33
CA ARG A 179 5.34 -20.20 -13.95
C ARG A 179 6.70 -20.10 -14.66
N ALA A 180 7.16 -18.88 -14.89
CA ALA A 180 8.44 -18.57 -15.53
C ALA A 180 9.61 -18.43 -14.52
N LEU A 181 9.32 -18.58 -13.22
CA LEU A 181 10.28 -18.66 -12.12
C LEU A 181 10.42 -20.11 -11.61
N PRO A 182 11.59 -20.48 -11.08
CA PRO A 182 11.79 -21.81 -10.51
C PRO A 182 11.05 -21.97 -9.18
N LEU A 183 10.37 -23.11 -9.00
CA LEU A 183 9.54 -23.38 -7.81
C LEU A 183 10.35 -23.77 -6.56
N HIS A 184 11.51 -24.41 -6.75
CA HIS A 184 12.29 -24.98 -5.64
C HIS A 184 13.71 -24.41 -5.53
N GLU A 185 14.06 -23.46 -6.39
CA GLU A 185 15.38 -22.84 -6.40
C GLU A 185 15.31 -21.42 -5.82
N PRO A 186 16.36 -20.96 -5.11
CA PRO A 186 16.45 -19.59 -4.65
C PRO A 186 16.27 -18.56 -5.77
N LEU A 187 15.34 -17.62 -5.54
CA LEU A 187 15.16 -16.43 -6.36
C LEU A 187 16.21 -15.39 -5.99
N ALA A 188 17.41 -15.50 -6.57
CA ALA A 188 18.49 -14.57 -6.32
C ALA A 188 18.19 -13.19 -6.95
N PRO A 189 18.18 -12.08 -6.17
CA PRO A 189 17.89 -10.74 -6.70
C PRO A 189 18.81 -10.34 -7.85
N ALA A 190 20.10 -10.70 -7.78
CA ALA A 190 21.07 -10.40 -8.84
C ALA A 190 20.76 -11.11 -10.16
N ALA A 191 20.37 -12.39 -10.12
CA ALA A 191 20.03 -13.15 -11.31
C ALA A 191 18.73 -12.65 -11.96
N LEU A 192 17.74 -12.28 -11.14
CA LEU A 192 16.49 -11.69 -11.63
C LEU A 192 16.72 -10.29 -12.24
N ALA A 193 17.58 -9.49 -11.62
CA ALA A 193 17.96 -8.18 -12.10
C ALA A 193 18.65 -8.26 -13.47
N GLU A 194 19.59 -9.20 -13.65
CA GLU A 194 20.22 -9.49 -14.94
C GLU A 194 19.19 -9.94 -15.98
N ARG A 195 18.32 -10.89 -15.63
CA ARG A 195 17.29 -11.43 -16.53
C ARG A 195 16.30 -10.36 -17.01
N LEU A 196 15.96 -9.40 -16.14
CA LEU A 196 14.98 -8.34 -16.43
C LEU A 196 15.60 -7.03 -16.93
N GLY A 197 16.94 -6.90 -16.90
CA GLY A 197 17.61 -5.66 -17.27
C GLY A 197 17.32 -4.50 -16.31
N ILE A 198 17.16 -4.78 -15.01
CA ILE A 198 16.81 -3.79 -13.97
C ILE A 198 17.90 -3.74 -12.88
N PRO A 199 17.93 -2.70 -12.03
CA PRO A 199 18.82 -2.67 -10.86
C PRO A 199 18.54 -3.80 -9.87
N VAL A 200 19.59 -4.30 -9.20
CA VAL A 200 19.48 -5.36 -8.16
C VAL A 200 18.56 -4.94 -7.02
N SER A 201 18.60 -3.66 -6.62
CA SER A 201 17.67 -3.10 -5.63
C SER A 201 16.21 -3.24 -6.05
N ALA A 202 15.89 -2.93 -7.32
CA ALA A 202 14.53 -3.06 -7.85
C ALA A 202 14.01 -4.50 -7.79
N ALA A 203 14.85 -5.48 -8.18
CA ALA A 203 14.51 -6.90 -8.09
C ALA A 203 14.31 -7.35 -6.62
N PHE A 204 15.18 -6.89 -5.71
CA PHE A 204 15.07 -7.19 -4.28
C PHE A 204 13.77 -6.63 -3.69
N HIS A 205 13.45 -5.36 -3.94
CA HIS A 205 12.21 -4.74 -3.44
C HIS A 205 10.97 -5.43 -4.01
N ALA A 206 11.00 -5.83 -5.27
CA ALA A 206 9.91 -6.59 -5.89
C ALA A 206 9.72 -7.96 -5.20
N LEU A 207 10.79 -8.68 -4.84
CA LEU A 207 10.70 -9.94 -4.07
C LEU A 207 10.17 -9.75 -2.64
N VAL A 208 10.58 -8.68 -1.97
CA VAL A 208 10.02 -8.31 -0.65
C VAL A 208 8.53 -8.04 -0.77
N ARG A 209 8.10 -7.34 -1.82
CA ARG A 209 6.67 -7.07 -2.07
C ARG A 209 5.90 -8.36 -2.39
N LEU A 210 6.44 -9.24 -3.21
CA LEU A 210 5.87 -10.56 -3.47
C LEU A 210 5.77 -11.42 -2.19
N THR A 211 6.62 -11.16 -1.20
CA THR A 211 6.54 -11.81 0.11
C THR A 211 5.34 -11.29 0.91
N ALA A 212 5.09 -9.98 0.90
CA ALA A 212 3.88 -9.40 1.48
C ALA A 212 2.60 -9.89 0.79
N ASP A 213 2.68 -10.16 -0.52
CA ASP A 213 1.59 -10.72 -1.30
C ASP A 213 1.46 -12.25 -1.18
N GLY A 214 2.32 -12.94 -0.41
CA GLY A 214 2.26 -14.39 -0.21
C GLY A 214 2.65 -15.25 -1.42
N LEU A 215 3.30 -14.65 -2.43
CA LEU A 215 3.76 -15.33 -3.66
C LEU A 215 5.20 -15.85 -3.54
N VAL A 216 5.96 -15.25 -2.62
CA VAL A 216 7.33 -15.61 -2.26
C VAL A 216 7.38 -15.73 -0.73
N HIS A 217 8.26 -16.57 -0.20
CA HIS A 217 8.59 -16.56 1.21
C HIS A 217 10.11 -16.44 1.39
N ARG A 218 10.52 -15.94 2.56
CA ARG A 218 11.93 -15.81 2.92
C ARG A 218 12.34 -16.99 3.78
N ASP A 219 13.17 -17.86 3.20
CA ASP A 219 13.88 -18.92 3.90
C ASP A 219 15.17 -18.34 4.53
N PRO A 220 15.45 -18.60 5.82
CA PRO A 220 16.62 -18.06 6.50
C PRO A 220 17.97 -18.45 5.89
N GLU A 221 18.07 -19.64 5.29
CA GLU A 221 19.33 -20.17 4.74
C GLU A 221 19.41 -19.99 3.23
N ARG A 222 18.26 -20.12 2.54
CA ARG A 222 18.18 -20.19 1.08
C ARG A 222 17.76 -18.87 0.44
N GLY A 223 17.31 -17.88 1.22
CA GLY A 223 16.86 -16.59 0.71
C GLY A 223 15.41 -16.61 0.23
N PHE A 224 15.11 -16.01 -0.91
CA PHE A 224 13.74 -15.96 -1.43
C PHE A 224 13.38 -17.25 -2.15
N LEU A 225 12.25 -17.85 -1.82
CA LEU A 225 11.71 -19.03 -2.48
C LEU A 225 10.28 -18.75 -2.92
N GLN A 226 9.92 -19.19 -4.13
CA GLN A 226 8.54 -19.10 -4.58
C GLN A 226 7.65 -19.96 -3.68
N VAL A 227 6.46 -19.45 -3.35
CA VAL A 227 5.45 -20.26 -2.67
C VAL A 227 4.87 -21.24 -3.67
N VAL A 228 4.89 -22.52 -3.32
CA VAL A 228 4.38 -23.61 -4.14
C VAL A 228 3.06 -24.10 -3.56
N PHE A 229 2.06 -24.31 -4.42
CA PHE A 229 0.73 -24.74 -4.00
C PHE A 229 0.42 -26.17 -4.45
N LYS A 230 0.08 -27.04 -3.50
CA LYS A 230 -0.49 -28.37 -3.78
C LYS A 230 -2.01 -28.32 -3.93
N ALA A 231 -2.58 -29.40 -4.46
CA ALA A 231 -4.02 -29.50 -4.66
C ALA A 231 -4.80 -29.31 -3.36
N GLU A 232 -4.31 -29.86 -2.25
CA GLU A 232 -4.93 -29.76 -0.93
C GLU A 232 -4.97 -28.30 -0.45
N GLN A 233 -3.85 -27.58 -0.58
CA GLN A 233 -3.75 -26.17 -0.20
C GLN A 233 -4.65 -25.27 -1.05
N ALA A 234 -4.77 -25.58 -2.35
CA ALA A 234 -5.69 -24.86 -3.22
C ALA A 234 -7.15 -25.10 -2.80
N ILE A 235 -7.53 -26.34 -2.45
CA ILE A 235 -8.87 -26.68 -1.96
C ILE A 235 -9.19 -25.91 -0.68
N GLU A 236 -8.29 -25.92 0.31
CA GLU A 236 -8.44 -25.17 1.56
C GLU A 236 -8.63 -23.67 1.31
N GLY A 237 -7.84 -23.10 0.39
CA GLY A 237 -7.98 -21.70 -0.02
C GLY A 237 -9.37 -21.37 -0.60
N TYR A 238 -9.90 -22.24 -1.48
CA TYR A 238 -11.26 -22.08 -2.01
C TYR A 238 -12.34 -22.24 -0.94
N GLU A 239 -12.15 -23.11 0.06
CA GLU A 239 -13.10 -23.28 1.16
C GLU A 239 -13.20 -22.03 2.05
N VAL A 240 -12.06 -21.46 2.44
CA VAL A 240 -12.02 -20.21 3.21
C VAL A 240 -12.65 -19.06 2.42
N LYS A 241 -12.29 -18.95 1.14
CA LYS A 241 -12.83 -17.91 0.25
C LYS A 241 -14.35 -18.03 0.12
N ARG A 242 -14.89 -19.24 -0.05
CA ARG A 242 -16.33 -19.52 -0.08
C ARG A 242 -17.03 -19.01 1.18
N ILE A 243 -16.48 -19.30 2.37
CA ILE A 243 -17.05 -18.86 3.65
C ILE A 243 -17.10 -17.33 3.72
N LEU A 244 -16.01 -16.66 3.34
CA LEU A 244 -15.95 -15.20 3.32
C LEU A 244 -16.95 -14.58 2.36
N ASP A 245 -17.05 -15.09 1.13
CA ASP A 245 -18.02 -14.59 0.15
C ASP A 245 -19.45 -14.77 0.62
N MET A 246 -19.78 -15.88 1.31
CA MET A 246 -21.10 -16.05 1.92
C MET A 246 -21.38 -14.98 2.98
N ALA A 247 -20.41 -14.68 3.84
CA ALA A 247 -20.54 -13.63 4.84
C ALA A 247 -20.65 -12.23 4.21
N VAL A 248 -19.96 -11.98 3.09
CA VAL A 248 -20.09 -10.73 2.34
C VAL A 248 -21.52 -10.58 1.83
N VAL A 249 -22.10 -11.62 1.23
CA VAL A 249 -23.49 -11.61 0.76
C VAL A 249 -24.46 -11.26 1.89
N ASP A 250 -24.29 -11.86 3.07
CA ASP A 250 -25.10 -11.57 4.26
C ASP A 250 -25.07 -10.10 4.69
N LEU A 251 -23.92 -9.45 4.51
CA LEU A 251 -23.70 -8.07 4.94
C LEU A 251 -24.16 -7.04 3.91
N THR A 252 -24.21 -7.40 2.62
CA THR A 252 -24.30 -6.40 1.54
C THR A 252 -25.61 -6.48 0.75
N VAL A 253 -26.14 -7.67 0.45
CA VAL A 253 -27.33 -7.78 -0.41
C VAL A 253 -28.54 -7.16 0.29
N GLY A 254 -29.21 -6.23 -0.39
CA GLY A 254 -30.33 -5.46 0.16
C GLY A 254 -29.94 -4.26 1.05
N ALA A 255 -28.65 -4.11 1.39
CA ALA A 255 -28.15 -3.04 2.25
C ALA A 255 -27.29 -1.98 1.53
N VAL A 256 -26.87 -2.25 0.29
CA VAL A 256 -25.92 -1.41 -0.47
C VAL A 256 -26.63 -0.24 -1.18
N PRO A 257 -26.06 0.99 -1.14
CA PRO A 257 -26.57 2.11 -1.94
C PRO A 257 -26.51 1.88 -3.45
N GLY A 258 -27.45 2.47 -4.20
CA GLY A 258 -27.53 2.27 -5.66
C GLY A 258 -26.27 2.67 -6.46
N GLU A 259 -25.42 3.54 -5.94
CA GLU A 259 -24.11 3.84 -6.56
C GLU A 259 -23.16 2.64 -6.54
N GLY A 260 -23.10 1.91 -5.42
CA GLY A 260 -22.30 0.70 -5.31
C GLY A 260 -22.78 -0.40 -6.26
N LEU A 261 -24.10 -0.52 -6.44
CA LEU A 261 -24.71 -1.48 -7.36
C LEU A 261 -24.42 -1.14 -8.83
N ARG A 262 -24.58 0.12 -9.23
CA ARG A 262 -24.19 0.57 -10.59
C ARG A 262 -22.73 0.29 -10.87
N ARG A 263 -21.86 0.55 -9.90
CA ARG A 263 -20.42 0.26 -10.05
C ARG A 263 -20.14 -1.24 -10.24
N LEU A 264 -20.85 -2.09 -9.50
CA LEU A 264 -20.72 -3.54 -9.61
C LEU A 264 -21.18 -4.04 -10.99
N GLU A 265 -22.29 -3.51 -11.50
CA GLU A 265 -22.82 -3.80 -12.83
C GLU A 265 -21.84 -3.38 -13.94
N GLU A 266 -21.34 -2.13 -13.91
CA GLU A 266 -20.34 -1.64 -14.86
C GLU A 266 -19.08 -2.54 -14.91
N LEU A 267 -18.60 -2.98 -13.75
CA LEU A 267 -17.43 -3.84 -13.67
C LEU A 267 -17.71 -5.24 -14.20
N CYS A 268 -18.92 -5.77 -14.00
CA CYS A 268 -19.35 -7.04 -14.58
C CYS A 268 -19.39 -6.97 -16.10
N ASP A 269 -20.03 -5.93 -16.65
CA ASP A 269 -20.17 -5.71 -18.09
C ASP A 269 -18.79 -5.63 -18.76
N ARG A 270 -17.92 -4.77 -18.22
CA ARG A 270 -16.55 -4.62 -18.74
C ARG A 270 -15.76 -5.93 -18.69
N ALA A 271 -15.91 -6.72 -17.64
CA ALA A 271 -15.21 -7.99 -17.56
C ALA A 271 -15.78 -9.03 -18.56
N ASN A 272 -17.08 -8.97 -18.87
CA ASN A 272 -17.74 -9.86 -19.84
C ASN A 272 -17.52 -9.45 -21.30
N GLU A 273 -17.21 -8.19 -21.61
CA GLU A 273 -16.83 -7.73 -22.96
C GLU A 273 -15.67 -8.53 -23.59
N LEU A 274 -14.81 -9.13 -22.77
CA LEU A 274 -13.64 -9.90 -23.21
C LEU A 274 -13.93 -11.39 -23.33
N VAL A 275 -15.17 -11.81 -23.12
CA VAL A 275 -15.61 -13.21 -23.21
C VAL A 275 -16.41 -13.40 -24.50
N ASP A 276 -15.97 -14.36 -25.29
CA ASP A 276 -16.59 -14.81 -26.52
C ASP A 276 -16.99 -16.27 -26.39
N ASP A 277 -18.18 -16.62 -26.89
CA ASP A 277 -18.74 -17.96 -26.74
C ASP A 277 -17.98 -19.01 -27.56
N GLU A 278 -17.38 -18.62 -28.68
CA GLU A 278 -16.65 -19.51 -29.60
C GLU A 278 -15.16 -19.60 -29.25
N HIS A 279 -14.56 -18.47 -28.84
CA HIS A 279 -13.12 -18.31 -28.66
C HIS A 279 -12.69 -18.24 -27.18
N GLY A 280 -13.62 -18.18 -26.24
CA GLY A 280 -13.30 -18.08 -24.81
C GLY A 280 -12.92 -16.66 -24.42
N VAL A 281 -11.71 -16.44 -23.90
CA VAL A 281 -11.25 -15.09 -23.51
C VAL A 281 -10.36 -14.48 -24.59
N LEU A 282 -10.77 -13.32 -25.10
CA LEU A 282 -10.09 -12.60 -26.19
C LEU A 282 -8.75 -11.98 -25.74
N ASP A 283 -8.69 -11.49 -24.50
CA ASP A 283 -7.48 -10.96 -23.87
C ASP A 283 -7.41 -11.43 -22.41
N VAL A 284 -6.58 -12.44 -22.17
CA VAL A 284 -6.42 -13.09 -20.87
C VAL A 284 -5.91 -12.13 -19.79
N ALA A 285 -4.98 -11.24 -20.14
CA ALA A 285 -4.38 -10.31 -19.19
C ALA A 285 -5.40 -9.24 -18.77
N ALA A 286 -6.08 -8.63 -19.75
CA ALA A 286 -7.11 -7.63 -19.48
C ALA A 286 -8.34 -8.24 -18.79
N TYR A 287 -8.76 -9.45 -19.19
CA TYR A 287 -9.87 -10.15 -18.55
C TYR A 287 -9.60 -10.40 -17.08
N ARG A 288 -8.40 -10.91 -16.76
CA ARG A 288 -7.96 -11.13 -15.39
C ARG A 288 -8.06 -9.84 -14.58
N GLU A 289 -7.46 -8.74 -15.04
CA GLU A 289 -7.52 -7.46 -14.33
C GLU A 289 -8.97 -7.02 -14.05
N ARG A 290 -9.85 -7.13 -15.05
CA ARG A 290 -11.26 -6.73 -14.94
C ARG A 290 -12.04 -7.65 -14.00
N ALA A 291 -11.86 -8.96 -14.08
CA ALA A 291 -12.52 -9.93 -13.20
C ALA A 291 -12.12 -9.74 -11.72
N LEU A 292 -10.85 -9.43 -11.47
CA LEU A 292 -10.35 -9.14 -10.13
C LEU A 292 -10.92 -7.85 -9.56
N ARG A 293 -11.05 -6.80 -10.39
CA ARG A 293 -11.70 -5.55 -9.99
C ARG A 293 -13.17 -5.75 -9.64
N PHE A 294 -13.90 -6.56 -10.40
CA PHE A 294 -15.28 -6.92 -10.07
C PHE A 294 -15.35 -7.58 -8.70
N GLN A 295 -14.50 -8.58 -8.45
CA GLN A 295 -14.51 -9.32 -7.20
C GLN A 295 -14.12 -8.43 -6.01
N GLU A 296 -13.05 -7.64 -6.12
CA GLU A 296 -12.68 -6.68 -5.08
C GLU A 296 -13.77 -5.63 -4.81
N ALA A 297 -14.49 -5.18 -5.85
CA ALA A 297 -15.60 -4.24 -5.67
C ALA A 297 -16.75 -4.86 -4.89
N MET A 298 -17.12 -6.11 -5.19
CA MET A 298 -18.14 -6.86 -4.44
C MET A 298 -17.78 -6.97 -2.96
N ILE A 299 -16.52 -7.32 -2.66
CA ILE A 299 -16.01 -7.40 -1.29
C ILE A 299 -15.99 -6.01 -0.63
N GLY A 300 -15.59 -4.99 -1.39
CA GLY A 300 -15.50 -3.60 -0.96
C GLY A 300 -16.85 -2.98 -0.58
N LEU A 301 -17.97 -3.55 -1.04
CA LEU A 301 -19.32 -3.16 -0.63
C LEU A 301 -19.53 -3.24 0.89
N THR A 302 -18.77 -4.09 1.59
CA THR A 302 -18.80 -4.19 3.05
C THR A 302 -18.25 -2.95 3.77
N GLY A 303 -17.49 -2.09 3.08
CA GLY A 303 -16.73 -1.00 3.70
C GLY A 303 -15.57 -1.48 4.60
N ASN A 304 -15.27 -2.77 4.64
CA ASN A 304 -14.26 -3.35 5.52
C ASN A 304 -12.93 -3.55 4.78
N ALA A 305 -11.99 -2.63 5.01
CA ALA A 305 -10.68 -2.66 4.37
C ALA A 305 -9.84 -3.89 4.74
N THR A 306 -9.99 -4.44 5.96
CA THR A 306 -9.29 -5.66 6.39
C THR A 306 -9.79 -6.86 5.59
N LEU A 307 -11.10 -6.97 5.40
CA LEU A 307 -11.71 -8.07 4.66
C LEU A 307 -11.31 -8.03 3.17
N VAL A 308 -11.20 -6.83 2.57
CA VAL A 308 -10.61 -6.63 1.23
C VAL A 308 -9.14 -7.09 1.18
N ALA A 309 -8.33 -6.77 2.20
CA ALA A 309 -6.93 -7.17 2.23
C ALA A 309 -6.76 -8.70 2.39
N THR A 310 -7.53 -9.34 3.27
CA THR A 310 -7.54 -10.80 3.44
C THR A 310 -7.97 -11.50 2.15
N PHE A 311 -8.92 -10.92 1.40
CA PHE A 311 -9.34 -11.50 0.14
C PHE A 311 -8.21 -11.53 -0.92
N ARG A 312 -7.34 -10.52 -0.92
CA ARG A 312 -6.22 -10.44 -1.87
C ARG A 312 -5.19 -11.56 -1.69
N THR A 313 -4.96 -12.01 -0.46
CA THR A 313 -4.02 -13.09 -0.18
C THR A 313 -4.60 -14.46 -0.53
N LEU A 314 -5.91 -14.68 -0.33
CA LEU A 314 -6.55 -15.98 -0.56
C LEU A 314 -6.68 -16.37 -2.05
N ARG A 315 -6.60 -15.42 -2.98
CA ARG A 315 -6.81 -15.64 -4.42
C ARG A 315 -5.56 -15.97 -5.22
N ILE A 316 -4.42 -16.17 -4.55
CA ILE A 316 -3.15 -16.47 -5.22
C ILE A 316 -3.19 -17.74 -6.09
N PRO A 317 -3.72 -18.89 -5.61
CA PRO A 317 -3.80 -20.09 -6.45
C PRO A 317 -4.69 -19.88 -7.69
N GLU A 318 -5.79 -19.14 -7.52
CA GLU A 318 -6.71 -18.76 -8.60
C GLU A 318 -5.98 -17.90 -9.64
N LEU A 319 -5.16 -16.93 -9.22
CA LEU A 319 -4.37 -16.10 -10.13
C LEU A 319 -3.38 -16.91 -10.97
N ILE A 320 -2.67 -17.87 -10.39
CA ILE A 320 -1.69 -18.68 -11.14
C ILE A 320 -2.40 -19.59 -12.15
N SER A 321 -3.55 -20.16 -11.76
CA SER A 321 -4.25 -21.13 -12.61
C SER A 321 -5.16 -20.50 -13.67
N LEU A 322 -5.70 -19.29 -13.44
CA LEU A 322 -6.75 -18.67 -14.27
C LEU A 322 -6.45 -18.66 -15.79
N PRO A 323 -5.26 -18.29 -16.29
CA PRO A 323 -4.97 -18.29 -17.73
C PRO A 323 -5.18 -19.63 -18.41
N HIS A 324 -4.97 -20.70 -17.65
CA HIS A 324 -5.01 -22.08 -18.13
C HIS A 324 -6.41 -22.69 -18.01
N GLN A 325 -7.40 -21.88 -17.60
CA GLN A 325 -8.74 -22.32 -17.20
C GLN A 325 -9.88 -21.61 -17.92
N ILE A 326 -9.61 -20.56 -18.70
CA ILE A 326 -10.59 -19.65 -19.31
C ILE A 326 -10.74 -19.86 -20.82
N GLY A 327 -10.99 -21.10 -21.23
CA GLY A 327 -11.26 -21.46 -22.63
C GLY A 327 -12.74 -21.34 -23.02
N PRO A 328 -13.09 -21.65 -24.28
CA PRO A 328 -14.46 -21.53 -24.82
C PRO A 328 -15.53 -22.26 -23.99
N ALA A 329 -15.18 -23.40 -23.39
CA ALA A 329 -16.12 -24.18 -22.59
C ALA A 329 -16.36 -23.64 -21.17
N THR A 330 -15.49 -22.76 -20.66
CA THR A 330 -15.49 -22.34 -19.26
C THR A 330 -15.69 -20.83 -19.09
N ALA A 331 -15.13 -20.01 -19.98
CA ALA A 331 -15.22 -18.55 -19.87
C ALA A 331 -16.68 -18.03 -19.93
N PRO A 332 -17.55 -18.49 -20.84
CA PRO A 332 -18.96 -18.09 -20.86
C PRO A 332 -19.71 -18.47 -19.58
N ARG A 333 -19.39 -19.63 -18.99
CA ARG A 333 -19.99 -20.08 -17.72
C ARG A 333 -19.60 -19.18 -16.55
N ILE A 334 -18.33 -18.78 -16.48
CA ILE A 334 -17.85 -17.84 -15.46
C ILE A 334 -18.48 -16.46 -15.65
N ALA A 335 -18.60 -15.98 -16.89
CA ALA A 335 -19.27 -14.73 -17.23
C ALA A 335 -20.77 -14.74 -16.84
N ALA A 336 -21.46 -15.84 -17.13
CA ALA A 336 -22.86 -16.03 -16.76
C ALA A 336 -23.06 -16.05 -15.24
N ASN A 337 -22.17 -16.71 -14.48
CA ASN A 337 -22.22 -16.66 -13.01
C ASN A 337 -21.99 -15.25 -12.47
N ARG A 338 -21.04 -14.48 -13.03
CA ARG A 338 -20.87 -13.07 -12.65
C ARG A 338 -22.11 -12.22 -12.93
N ARG A 339 -22.79 -12.43 -14.06
CA ARG A 339 -24.08 -11.76 -14.34
C ARG A 339 -25.13 -12.14 -13.29
N ARG A 340 -25.30 -13.43 -12.99
CA ARG A 340 -26.26 -13.89 -11.97
C ARG A 340 -26.00 -13.30 -10.58
N ILE A 341 -24.72 -13.09 -10.22
CA ILE A 341 -24.34 -12.38 -9.00
C ILE A 341 -24.90 -10.95 -9.02
N VAL A 342 -24.63 -10.19 -10.09
CA VAL A 342 -25.13 -8.81 -10.21
C VAL A 342 -26.66 -8.77 -10.21
N ASP A 343 -27.32 -9.66 -10.94
CA ASP A 343 -28.78 -9.73 -10.99
C ASP A 343 -29.38 -9.98 -9.59
N GLY A 344 -28.76 -10.85 -8.79
CA GLY A 344 -29.15 -11.07 -7.40
C GLY A 344 -28.92 -9.85 -6.50
N TYR A 345 -27.82 -9.11 -6.69
CA TYR A 345 -27.60 -7.85 -5.99
C TYR A 345 -28.65 -6.79 -6.35
N LEU A 346 -29.00 -6.66 -7.63
CA LEU A 346 -30.02 -5.72 -8.11
C LEU A 346 -31.43 -6.10 -7.64
N ALA A 347 -31.72 -7.40 -7.57
CA ALA A 347 -33.00 -7.91 -7.06
C ALA A 347 -33.10 -7.90 -5.52
N GLY A 348 -31.99 -7.68 -4.81
CA GLY A 348 -31.95 -7.85 -3.35
C GLY A 348 -32.15 -9.30 -2.92
N ASP A 349 -31.79 -10.27 -3.77
CA ASP A 349 -31.98 -11.70 -3.55
C ASP A 349 -30.66 -12.39 -3.15
N PRO A 350 -30.39 -12.60 -1.85
CA PRO A 350 -29.17 -13.26 -1.41
C PRO A 350 -29.10 -14.74 -1.81
N ALA A 351 -30.24 -15.41 -2.03
CA ALA A 351 -30.24 -16.81 -2.44
C ALA A 351 -29.71 -16.96 -3.87
N LEU A 352 -30.12 -16.05 -4.77
CA LEU A 352 -29.61 -16.01 -6.15
C LEU A 352 -28.10 -15.76 -6.18
N VAL A 353 -27.62 -14.80 -5.39
CA VAL A 353 -26.17 -14.50 -5.30
C VAL A 353 -25.38 -15.70 -4.78
N ARG A 354 -25.85 -16.35 -3.71
CA ARG A 354 -25.16 -17.54 -3.16
C ARG A 354 -25.10 -18.69 -4.15
N ALA A 355 -26.20 -18.97 -4.85
CA ALA A 355 -26.23 -20.03 -5.85
C ALA A 355 -25.21 -19.78 -6.96
N ALA A 356 -25.15 -18.55 -7.49
CA ALA A 356 -24.20 -18.17 -8.53
C ALA A 356 -22.74 -18.23 -8.05
N LEU A 357 -22.47 -17.81 -6.82
CA LEU A 357 -21.15 -17.94 -6.20
C LEU A 357 -20.75 -19.40 -6.04
N LEU A 358 -21.62 -20.25 -5.49
CA LEU A 358 -21.34 -21.68 -5.31
C LEU A 358 -21.02 -22.39 -6.63
N ASP A 359 -21.78 -22.10 -7.68
CA ASP A 359 -21.52 -22.62 -9.03
C ASP A 359 -20.14 -22.18 -9.55
N GLN A 360 -19.76 -20.92 -9.30
CA GLN A 360 -18.45 -20.39 -9.66
C GLN A 360 -17.33 -21.04 -8.83
N TYR A 361 -17.56 -21.26 -7.53
CA TYR A 361 -16.61 -21.91 -6.62
C TYR A 361 -16.27 -23.33 -7.06
N GLU A 362 -17.29 -24.16 -7.30
CA GLU A 362 -17.07 -25.55 -7.70
C GLU A 362 -16.38 -25.63 -9.08
N LEU A 363 -16.76 -24.75 -10.00
CA LEU A 363 -16.11 -24.66 -11.31
C LEU A 363 -14.62 -24.30 -11.18
N CYS A 364 -14.30 -23.16 -10.56
CA CYS A 364 -12.91 -22.69 -10.46
C CYS A 364 -12.04 -23.66 -9.64
N LYS A 365 -12.56 -24.19 -8.52
CA LYS A 365 -11.86 -25.19 -7.70
C LYS A 365 -11.50 -26.43 -8.50
N SER A 366 -12.46 -27.02 -9.22
CA SER A 366 -12.23 -28.22 -10.03
C SER A 366 -11.19 -27.98 -11.13
N LEU A 367 -11.23 -26.81 -11.78
CA LEU A 367 -10.26 -26.42 -12.79
C LEU A 367 -8.86 -26.23 -12.21
N THR A 368 -8.74 -25.68 -10.99
CA THR A 368 -7.43 -25.46 -10.32
C THR A 368 -6.80 -26.78 -9.92
N VAL A 369 -7.57 -27.68 -9.30
CA VAL A 369 -7.09 -29.01 -8.94
C VAL A 369 -6.67 -29.79 -10.20
N ALA A 370 -7.47 -29.75 -11.27
CA ALA A 370 -7.12 -30.42 -12.52
C ALA A 370 -5.86 -29.84 -13.18
N TYR A 371 -5.63 -28.52 -13.06
CA TYR A 371 -4.41 -27.89 -13.56
C TYR A 371 -3.19 -28.31 -12.75
N ILE A 372 -3.25 -28.26 -11.41
CA ILE A 372 -2.18 -28.73 -10.51
C ILE A 372 -1.78 -30.17 -10.85
N GLY A 373 -2.77 -31.05 -11.02
CA GLY A 373 -2.52 -32.46 -11.37
C GLY A 373 -1.79 -32.64 -12.70
N ARG A 374 -2.10 -31.81 -13.72
CA ARG A 374 -1.40 -31.84 -15.02
C ARG A 374 -0.01 -31.20 -14.97
N SER A 375 0.23 -30.30 -14.02
CA SER A 375 1.48 -29.56 -13.86
C SER A 375 2.49 -30.21 -12.91
N GLY A 376 2.40 -31.53 -12.70
CA GLY A 376 3.33 -32.27 -11.85
C GLY A 376 2.96 -32.30 -10.36
N GLY A 377 1.73 -31.91 -10.01
CA GLY A 377 1.20 -31.97 -8.64
C GLY A 377 1.38 -30.70 -7.83
N GLU A 378 2.03 -29.68 -8.40
CA GLU A 378 2.40 -28.44 -7.71
C GLU A 378 2.25 -27.22 -8.63
N LEU A 379 1.88 -26.07 -8.04
CA LEU A 379 1.67 -24.77 -8.68
C LEU A 379 2.71 -23.73 -8.28
#